data_AF-A0A0D7A7C9-F1
#
_entry.id   AF-A0A0D7A7C9-F1
#
_cell.length_a   1.000
_cell.length_b   1.000
_cell.length_c   1.000
_cell.angle_alpha   90.00
_cell.angle_beta   90.00
_cell.angle_gamma   90.00
#
_symmetry.space_group_name_H-M   'P 1'
#
loop_
_entity.id
_entity.type
_entity.pdbx_description
1 polymer ?
#
loop_
_entity_poly.entity_id
_entity_poly.type
_entity_poly.pdbx_seq_one_letter_code
_entity_poly.pdbx_strand_id
1 'polypeptide(L)'
;KIEVNWHTLQDAIAAYFMNRRWLDDQKHKANWASYQQSGHSRETPSEYFIRKSNLLKMVWNLEDSEIISEVMRCAPPEWATILTEQLYEDAVEF
;
A
#
# COMPACT_ATOMS: atom_id res chain seq x y z
N LYS A 1 16.03 3.97 32.04
CA LYS A 1 15.08 5.07 31.77
C LYS A 1 14.90 5.16 30.26
N ILE A 2 13.67 5.11 29.77
CA ILE A 2 13.34 5.11 28.32
C ILE A 2 13.92 6.36 27.63
N GLU A 3 13.99 7.49 28.34
CA GLU A 3 14.50 8.78 27.86
C GLU A 3 16.04 8.85 27.66
N VAL A 4 16.80 7.85 28.12
CA VAL A 4 18.28 7.89 28.08
C VAL A 4 18.84 7.20 26.84
N ASN A 5 18.05 6.33 26.20
CA ASN A 5 18.44 5.61 25.00
C ASN A 5 17.46 5.97 23.87
N TRP A 6 17.98 6.63 22.84
CA TRP A 6 17.21 7.04 21.66
C TRP A 6 16.41 5.89 21.04
N HIS A 7 17.00 4.69 20.95
CA HIS A 7 16.36 3.52 20.38
C HIS A 7 15.17 3.07 21.24
N THR A 8 15.33 3.06 22.56
CA THR A 8 14.24 2.71 23.48
C THR A 8 13.10 3.73 23.46
N LEU A 9 13.42 5.02 23.27
CA LEU A 9 12.42 6.06 23.06
C LEU A 9 11.69 5.88 21.72
N GLN A 10 12.42 5.59 20.65
CA GLN A 10 11.88 5.33 19.32
C GLN A 10 10.94 4.12 19.34
N ASP A 11 11.34 3.01 19.99
CA ASP A 11 10.51 1.81 20.15
C ASP A 11 9.24 2.11 20.94
N ALA A 12 9.33 2.91 22.01
CA ALA A 12 8.16 3.28 22.80
C ALA A 12 7.17 4.16 22.02
N ILE A 13 7.67 5.11 21.22
CA ILE A 13 6.86 5.94 20.32
C ILE A 13 6.20 5.06 19.26
N ALA A 14 6.96 4.19 18.61
CA ALA A 14 6.44 3.27 17.61
C ALA A 14 5.37 2.34 18.21
N ALA A 15 5.61 1.74 19.37
CA ALA A 15 4.64 0.88 20.03
C ALA A 15 3.36 1.63 20.44
N TYR A 16 3.47 2.91 20.84
CA TYR A 16 2.31 3.71 21.21
C TYR A 16 1.45 4.08 20.00
N PHE A 17 2.06 4.57 18.91
CA PHE A 17 1.34 5.08 17.73
C PHE A 17 1.04 4.02 16.67
N MET A 18 1.97 3.09 16.43
CA MET A 18 1.85 1.98 15.48
C MET A 18 1.44 0.68 16.19
N ASN A 19 0.47 0.81 17.08
CA ASN A 19 -0.10 -0.33 17.79
C ASN A 19 -0.98 -1.18 16.86
N ARG A 20 -1.50 -2.29 17.38
CA ARG A 20 -2.33 -3.23 16.62
C ARG A 20 -3.54 -2.58 15.93
N ARG A 21 -4.20 -1.62 16.58
CA ARG A 21 -5.34 -0.89 15.99
C ARG A 21 -4.90 -0.07 14.78
N TRP A 22 -3.76 0.63 14.89
CA TRP A 22 -3.20 1.36 13.76
C TRP A 22 -2.91 0.43 12.59
N LEU A 23 -2.31 -0.75 12.86
CA LEU A 23 -2.01 -1.73 11.83
C LEU A 23 -3.29 -2.24 11.13
N ASP A 24 -4.34 -2.54 11.91
CA ASP A 24 -5.63 -2.97 11.36
C ASP A 24 -6.27 -1.88 10.49
N ASP A 25 -6.20 -0.61 10.91
CA ASP A 25 -6.66 0.53 10.12
C ASP A 25 -5.87 0.68 8.81
N GLN A 26 -4.54 0.50 8.85
CA GLN A 26 -3.71 0.54 7.63
C GLN A 26 -4.02 -0.63 6.69
N LYS A 27 -4.25 -1.84 7.22
CA LYS A 27 -4.66 -3.00 6.40
C LYS A 27 -5.99 -2.74 5.71
N HIS A 28 -6.96 -2.15 6.41
CA HIS A 28 -8.22 -1.74 5.79
C HIS A 28 -8.01 -0.74 4.66
N LYS A 29 -7.18 0.30 4.88
CA LYS A 29 -6.87 1.28 3.83
C LYS A 29 -6.18 0.63 2.63
N ALA A 30 -5.19 -0.23 2.85
CA ALA A 30 -4.48 -0.92 1.79
C ALA A 30 -5.41 -1.80 0.97
N ASN A 31 -6.26 -2.60 1.61
CA ASN A 31 -7.15 -3.55 0.93
C ASN A 31 -8.27 -2.87 0.14
N TRP A 32 -8.78 -1.74 0.61
CA TRP A 32 -9.94 -1.03 0.03
C TRP A 32 -9.58 0.19 -0.81
N ALA A 33 -8.30 0.56 -0.89
CA ALA A 33 -7.88 1.64 -1.76
C ALA A 33 -8.22 1.31 -3.23
N SER A 34 -8.99 2.17 -3.88
CA SER A 34 -9.42 2.00 -5.27
C SER A 34 -8.98 3.19 -6.12
N TYR A 35 -8.94 2.99 -7.43
CA TYR A 35 -8.66 4.05 -8.39
C TYR A 35 -9.69 5.17 -8.25
N GLN A 36 -9.22 6.42 -8.22
CA GLN A 36 -10.07 7.63 -8.14
C GLN A 36 -11.09 7.62 -7.00
N GLN A 37 -10.76 6.99 -5.87
CA GLN A 37 -11.57 7.03 -4.66
C GLN A 37 -11.78 8.47 -4.15
N SER A 38 -12.70 8.65 -3.20
CA SER A 38 -12.88 9.92 -2.50
C SER A 38 -11.54 10.43 -1.93
N GLY A 39 -11.21 11.70 -2.21
CA GLY A 39 -9.91 12.32 -1.89
C GLY A 39 -8.82 12.16 -2.96
N HIS A 40 -9.02 11.26 -3.93
CA HIS A 40 -8.09 10.96 -5.03
C HIS A 40 -8.78 11.02 -6.41
N SER A 41 -9.88 11.77 -6.56
CA SER A 41 -10.73 11.75 -7.75
C SER A 41 -10.05 12.13 -9.07
N ARG A 42 -8.87 12.77 -9.02
CA ARG A 42 -8.07 13.17 -10.20
C ARG A 42 -6.79 12.36 -10.35
N GLU A 43 -6.66 11.28 -9.59
CA GLU A 43 -5.51 10.39 -9.63
C GLU A 43 -5.38 9.74 -11.00
N THR A 44 -4.15 9.74 -11.50
CA THR A 44 -3.74 9.05 -12.73
C THR A 44 -3.43 7.57 -12.46
N PRO A 45 -3.40 6.71 -13.50
CA PRO A 45 -3.10 5.30 -13.30
C PRO A 45 -1.78 5.01 -12.57
N SER A 46 -0.72 5.74 -12.91
CA SER A 46 0.60 5.61 -12.28
C SER A 46 0.57 6.05 -10.82
N GLU A 47 -0.08 7.18 -10.51
CA GLU A 47 -0.23 7.65 -9.13
C GLU A 47 -1.00 6.65 -8.28
N TYR A 48 -2.05 6.03 -8.83
CA TYR A 48 -2.79 4.96 -8.16
C TYR A 48 -1.92 3.74 -7.88
N PHE A 49 -1.17 3.28 -8.88
CA PHE A 49 -0.24 2.15 -8.71
C PHE A 49 0.75 2.44 -7.58
N ILE A 50 1.40 3.61 -7.58
CA ILE A 50 2.36 4.03 -6.55
C ILE A 50 1.68 4.11 -5.18
N ARG A 51 0.50 4.74 -5.08
CA ARG A 51 -0.23 4.86 -3.80
C ARG A 51 -0.61 3.49 -3.24
N LYS A 52 -1.21 2.64 -4.06
CA LYS A 52 -1.70 1.32 -3.66
C LYS A 52 -0.55 0.37 -3.31
N SER A 53 0.51 0.33 -4.11
CA SER A 53 1.71 -0.46 -3.82
C SER A 53 2.39 -0.03 -2.52
N ASN A 54 2.54 1.28 -2.27
CA ASN A 54 3.09 1.79 -1.02
C ASN A 54 2.24 1.39 0.20
N LEU A 55 0.91 1.45 0.09
CA LEU A 55 0.02 1.00 1.15
C LEU A 55 0.18 -0.51 1.42
N LEU A 56 0.28 -1.34 0.37
CA LEU A 56 0.46 -2.78 0.49
C LEU A 56 1.81 -3.13 1.11
N LYS A 57 2.92 -2.56 0.60
CA LYS A 57 4.28 -2.76 1.13
C LYS A 57 4.44 -2.31 2.59
N MET A 58 3.62 -1.36 3.05
CA MET A 58 3.64 -0.90 4.44
C MET A 58 3.04 -1.93 5.42
N VAL A 59 2.06 -2.72 4.99
CA VAL A 59 1.32 -3.64 5.90
C VAL A 59 1.57 -5.13 5.64
N TRP A 60 2.08 -5.46 4.46
CA TRP A 60 2.29 -6.83 3.99
C TRP A 60 3.68 -6.96 3.36
N ASN A 61 4.24 -8.17 3.45
CA ASN A 61 5.47 -8.53 2.76
C ASN A 61 5.11 -9.35 1.52
N LEU A 62 4.65 -8.64 0.48
CA LEU A 62 4.20 -9.22 -0.79
C LEU A 62 5.31 -9.15 -1.84
N GLU A 63 5.34 -10.13 -2.73
CA GLU A 63 6.11 -10.07 -3.97
C GLU A 63 5.47 -9.10 -4.96
N ASP A 64 6.25 -8.60 -5.94
CA ASP A 64 5.75 -7.61 -6.89
C ASP A 64 4.57 -8.14 -7.73
N SER A 65 4.56 -9.44 -8.06
CA SER A 65 3.43 -10.09 -8.74
C SER A 65 2.14 -10.06 -7.91
N GLU A 66 2.24 -10.28 -6.59
CA GLU A 66 1.11 -10.20 -5.65
C GLU A 66 0.63 -8.75 -5.50
N ILE A 67 1.54 -7.78 -5.52
CA ILE A 67 1.20 -6.35 -5.50
C ILE A 67 0.45 -5.96 -6.77
N ILE A 68 0.92 -6.40 -7.94
CA ILE A 68 0.25 -6.12 -9.22
C ILE A 68 -1.18 -6.67 -9.20
N SER A 69 -1.36 -7.92 -8.74
CA SER A 69 -2.69 -8.54 -8.64
C SER A 69 -3.63 -7.78 -7.69
N GLU A 70 -3.14 -7.36 -6.51
CA GLU A 70 -3.93 -6.56 -5.57
C GLU A 70 -4.24 -5.13 -6.07
N VAL A 71 -3.36 -4.53 -6.86
CA VAL A 71 -3.62 -3.24 -7.51
C VAL A 71 -4.75 -3.39 -8.53
N MET A 72 -4.67 -4.43 -9.37
CA MET A 72 -5.63 -4.68 -10.43
C MET A 72 -7.01 -5.11 -9.90
N ARG A 73 -7.07 -5.78 -8.75
CA ARG A 73 -8.34 -6.13 -8.07
C ARG A 73 -9.23 -4.92 -7.76
N CYS A 74 -8.64 -3.75 -7.55
CA CYS A 74 -9.36 -2.50 -7.27
C CYS A 74 -9.23 -1.46 -8.39
N ALA A 75 -8.73 -1.88 -9.55
CA ALA A 75 -8.66 -1.06 -10.76
C ALA A 75 -10.00 -1.08 -11.53
N PRO A 76 -10.25 -0.09 -12.39
CA PRO A 76 -11.41 -0.10 -13.28
C PRO A 76 -11.35 -1.30 -14.26
N PRO A 77 -12.51 -1.93 -14.58
CA PRO A 77 -12.55 -3.08 -15.49
C PRO A 77 -11.92 -2.82 -16.86
N GLU A 78 -11.92 -1.57 -17.33
CA GLU A 78 -11.34 -1.16 -18.60
C GLU A 78 -9.83 -1.44 -18.65
N TRP A 79 -9.14 -1.42 -17.52
CA TRP A 79 -7.70 -1.68 -17.47
C TRP A 79 -7.36 -3.14 -17.74
N ALA A 80 -8.22 -4.09 -17.36
CA ALA A 80 -8.00 -5.51 -17.63
C ALA A 80 -7.98 -5.82 -19.15
N THR A 81 -8.51 -4.92 -19.98
CA THR A 81 -8.44 -5.05 -21.45
C THR A 81 -7.10 -4.60 -22.04
N ILE A 82 -6.32 -3.83 -21.28
CA ILE A 82 -5.06 -3.21 -21.71
C ILE A 82 -3.85 -3.86 -21.00
N LEU A 83 -3.99 -4.09 -19.69
CA LEU A 83 -2.99 -4.67 -18.82
C LEU A 83 -3.34 -6.13 -18.58
N THR A 84 -2.60 -7.05 -19.21
CA THR A 84 -2.71 -8.47 -18.91
C THR A 84 -1.73 -8.80 -17.79
N GLU A 85 -2.21 -9.01 -16.56
CA GLU A 85 -1.39 -9.24 -15.36
C GLU A 85 -0.30 -10.30 -15.56
N GLN A 86 -0.58 -11.35 -16.34
CA GLN A 86 0.34 -12.46 -16.63
C GLN A 86 1.58 -12.06 -17.46
N LEU A 87 1.62 -10.84 -18.01
CA LEU A 87 2.74 -10.36 -18.81
C LEU A 87 3.75 -9.52 -18.00
N TYR A 88 3.49 -9.28 -16.72
CA TYR A 88 4.33 -8.44 -15.86
C TYR A 88 4.92 -9.29 -14.72
N GLU A 89 6.23 -9.51 -14.77
CA GLU A 89 6.96 -10.20 -13.69
C GLU A 89 7.43 -9.22 -12.60
N ASP A 90 7.82 -8.00 -12.98
CA ASP A 90 8.40 -7.00 -12.08
C ASP A 90 7.59 -5.69 -12.07
N ALA A 91 7.51 -5.06 -10.90
CA ALA A 91 6.98 -3.70 -10.78
C ALA A 91 8.06 -2.68 -11.18
N VAL A 92 7.76 -1.78 -12.12
CA VAL A 92 8.68 -0.71 -12.50
C VAL A 92 8.67 0.38 -11.43
N GLU A 93 9.85 0.71 -10.87
CA GLU A 93 10.05 1.91 -10.06
C GLU A 93 10.12 3.15 -10.97
N PHE A 94 9.31 4.16 -10.69
CA PHE A 94 9.27 5.45 -11.42
C PHE A 94 9.84 6.58 -10.56
#